data_AF-A0A9D4PKC3-F1
#
_entry.id   AF-A0A9D4PKC3-F1
#
_cell.length_a   1.000
_cell.length_b   1.000
_cell.length_c   1.000
_cell.angle_alpha   90.00
_cell.angle_beta   90.00
_cell.angle_gamma   90.00
#
_symmetry.space_group_name_H-M   'P 1'
#
loop_
_entity.id
_entity.type
_entity.pdbx_description
1 polymer ?
#
loop_
_entity_poly.entity_id
_entity_poly.type
_entity_poly.pdbx_seq_one_letter_code
_entity_poly.pdbx_strand_id
1 'polypeptide(L)'
;MASVKKRKNLDFAMKLKAIQRVEAGEKSSEVADDIGIPRSTLSTLLKDKADIKAKAAEQRTSGACHHIADAFRELSSLFPAAVPHEVSADDFVEADCNVQAVASLTDEDILAAVAGTQDAQADSSSGDEDRPDEEAATRAYSATEVAAAFGLICRCCGDMEGTGLSHLDS
;
A
#
# COMPACT_ATOMS: atom_id res chain seq x y z
N MET A 1 17.56 18.84 43.70
CA MET A 1 17.94 17.54 43.09
C MET A 1 17.06 17.31 41.87
N ALA A 2 17.65 17.15 40.69
CA ALA A 2 16.88 16.96 39.45
C ALA A 2 16.32 15.54 39.41
N SER A 3 14.99 15.41 39.42
CA SER A 3 14.29 14.13 39.28
C SER A 3 14.61 13.52 37.92
N VAL A 4 15.31 12.38 37.91
CA VAL A 4 15.63 11.62 36.70
C VAL A 4 14.33 11.02 36.14
N LYS A 5 13.72 11.72 35.18
CA LYS A 5 12.51 11.25 34.49
C LYS A 5 12.87 10.01 33.67
N LYS A 6 12.18 8.88 33.93
CA LYS A 6 12.35 7.63 33.16
C LYS A 6 12.19 7.91 31.66
N ARG A 7 13.09 7.36 30.85
CA ARG A 7 13.06 7.48 29.39
C ARG A 7 11.82 6.76 28.86
N LYS A 8 10.87 7.50 28.29
CA LYS A 8 9.75 6.92 27.55
C LYS A 8 10.31 6.37 26.24
N ASN A 9 10.11 5.08 25.97
CA ASN A 9 10.40 4.53 24.65
C ASN A 9 9.27 5.02 23.73
N LEU A 10 9.58 5.96 22.83
CA LEU A 10 8.59 6.53 21.94
C LEU A 10 8.26 5.53 20.84
N ASP A 11 6.97 5.30 20.66
CA ASP A 11 6.48 4.50 19.54
C ASP A 11 6.82 5.18 18.20
N PHE A 12 7.06 4.35 17.18
CA PHE A 12 7.57 4.76 15.89
C PHE A 12 6.58 5.67 15.15
N ALA A 13 5.27 5.38 15.26
CA ALA A 13 4.21 6.21 14.71
C ALA A 13 4.22 7.62 15.32
N MET A 14 4.48 7.71 16.63
CA MET A 14 4.52 8.98 17.35
C MET A 14 5.73 9.84 16.96
N LYS A 15 6.86 9.21 16.64
CA LYS A 15 8.05 9.88 16.08
C LYS A 15 7.76 10.49 14.71
N LEU A 16 7.10 9.74 13.83
CA LEU A 16 6.74 10.21 12.48
C LEU A 16 5.77 11.38 12.53
N LYS A 17 4.75 11.30 13.39
CA LYS A 17 3.78 12.39 13.58
C LYS A 17 4.46 13.67 14.08
N ALA A 18 5.41 13.56 15.00
CA ALA A 18 6.19 14.70 15.48
C ALA A 18 7.00 15.37 14.34
N ILE A 19 7.66 14.56 13.50
CA ILE A 19 8.44 15.06 12.36
C ILE A 19 7.54 15.77 11.34
N GLN A 20 6.39 15.17 11.00
CA GLN A 20 5.46 15.75 10.02
C GLN A 20 4.94 17.13 10.45
N ARG A 21 4.58 17.29 11.73
CA ARG A 21 4.09 18.58 12.25
C ARG A 21 5.13 19.68 12.20
N VAL A 22 6.37 19.37 12.55
CA VAL A 22 7.47 20.34 12.47
C VAL A 22 7.78 20.71 11.02
N GLU A 23 7.74 19.75 10.10
CA GLU A 23 7.94 20.02 8.67
C GLU A 23 6.79 20.81 8.04
N ALA A 24 5.56 20.66 8.56
CA ALA A 24 4.41 21.50 8.21
C ALA A 24 4.53 22.94 8.74
N GLY A 25 5.60 23.26 9.49
CA GLY A 25 5.88 24.60 10.00
C GLY A 25 5.36 24.86 11.42
N GLU A 26 4.84 23.84 12.12
CA GLU A 26 4.45 24.00 13.53
C GLU A 26 5.68 24.25 14.41
N LYS A 27 5.52 25.08 15.47
CA LYS A 27 6.64 25.40 16.35
C LYS A 27 7.06 24.15 17.14
N SER A 28 8.35 23.85 17.14
CA SER A 28 8.91 22.71 17.88
C SER A 28 8.56 22.70 19.37
N SER A 29 8.31 23.88 19.95
CA SER A 29 7.83 24.02 21.33
C SER A 29 6.43 23.45 21.52
N GLU A 30 5.50 23.84 20.66
CA GLU A 30 4.09 23.45 20.71
C GLU A 30 3.96 21.95 20.41
N VAL A 31 4.67 21.45 19.38
CA VAL A 31 4.68 20.02 19.03
C VAL A 31 5.22 19.14 20.16
N ALA A 32 6.26 19.58 20.88
CA ALA A 32 6.82 18.81 21.99
C ALA A 32 5.84 18.72 23.17
N ASP A 33 5.15 19.83 23.46
CA ASP A 33 4.18 19.94 24.54
C ASP A 33 2.93 19.09 24.23
N ASP A 34 2.43 19.15 23.00
CA ASP A 34 1.30 18.35 22.50
C ASP A 34 1.54 16.84 22.57
N ILE A 35 2.75 16.40 22.22
CA ILE A 35 3.13 14.98 22.20
C ILE A 35 3.62 14.51 23.59
N GLY A 36 3.79 15.44 24.54
CA GLY A 36 4.24 15.15 25.89
C GLY A 36 5.67 14.62 25.96
N ILE A 37 6.55 15.13 25.08
CA ILE A 37 7.98 14.78 25.01
C ILE A 37 8.88 15.98 25.33
N PRO A 38 10.06 15.75 25.92
CA PRO A 38 11.03 16.82 26.10
C PRO A 38 11.45 17.42 24.75
N ARG A 39 11.62 18.75 24.69
CA ARG A 39 12.14 19.44 23.49
C ARG A 39 13.49 18.91 23.03
N SER A 40 14.32 18.44 23.95
CA SER A 40 15.57 17.76 23.62
C SER A 40 15.35 16.46 22.84
N THR A 41 14.35 15.65 23.22
CA THR A 41 13.96 14.43 22.50
C THR A 41 13.44 14.74 21.10
N LEU A 42 12.60 15.78 20.98
CA LEU A 42 12.11 16.24 19.67
C LEU A 42 13.27 16.70 18.78
N SER A 43 14.26 17.41 19.32
CA SER A 43 15.45 17.81 18.57
C SER A 43 16.25 16.62 18.05
N THR A 44 16.42 15.55 18.84
CA THR A 44 17.08 14.32 18.38
C THR A 44 16.28 13.63 17.28
N LEU A 45 14.96 13.54 17.42
CA LEU A 45 14.08 12.97 16.39
C LEU A 45 14.18 13.72 15.06
N LEU A 46 14.31 15.05 15.10
CA LEU A 46 14.46 15.86 13.90
C LEU A 46 15.83 15.70 13.24
N LYS A 47 16.88 15.38 14.00
CA LYS A 47 18.21 15.07 13.44
C LYS A 47 18.19 13.74 12.71
N ASP A 48 17.58 12.72 13.32
CA ASP A 48 17.50 11.36 12.78
C ASP A 48 16.29 11.17 11.84
N LYS A 49 15.65 12.26 11.39
CA LYS A 49 14.36 12.20 10.69
C LYS A 49 14.40 11.44 9.37
N ALA A 50 15.56 11.48 8.67
CA ALA A 50 15.75 10.74 7.43
C ALA A 50 15.74 9.23 7.69
N ASP A 51 16.49 8.77 8.69
CA ASP A 51 16.56 7.36 9.07
C ASP A 51 15.23 6.86 9.63
N ILE A 52 14.52 7.69 10.38
CA ILE A 52 13.19 7.38 10.91
C ILE A 52 12.18 7.26 9.75
N LYS A 53 12.26 8.12 8.72
CA LYS A 53 11.39 8.01 7.53
C LYS A 53 11.74 6.78 6.68
N ALA A 54 13.02 6.48 6.47
CA ALA A 54 13.46 5.31 5.71
C ALA A 54 12.99 4.01 6.36
N LYS A 55 13.23 3.85 7.67
CA LYS A 55 12.73 2.70 8.44
C LYS A 55 11.20 2.58 8.46
N ALA A 56 10.48 3.70 8.38
CA ALA A 56 9.02 3.70 8.22
C ALA A 56 8.57 3.14 6.88
N ALA A 57 9.30 3.47 5.80
CA ALA A 57 9.02 2.99 4.46
C ALA A 57 9.31 1.48 4.38
N GLU A 58 10.46 1.05 4.90
CA GLU A 58 10.86 -0.36 4.97
C GLU A 58 9.88 -1.21 5.79
N GLN A 59 9.33 -0.69 6.89
CA GLN A 59 8.31 -1.42 7.66
C GLN A 59 6.98 -1.58 6.90
N ARG A 60 6.61 -0.62 6.06
CA ARG A 60 5.40 -0.72 5.24
C ARG A 60 5.57 -1.71 4.10
N THR A 61 6.76 -1.79 3.50
CA THR A 61 7.04 -2.76 2.45
C THR A 61 7.17 -4.17 3.01
N SER A 62 7.82 -4.36 4.15
CA SER A 62 8.03 -5.70 4.73
C SER A 62 6.77 -6.34 5.34
N GLY A 63 5.77 -5.56 5.77
CA GLY A 63 4.63 -6.09 6.53
C GLY A 63 3.49 -6.68 5.68
N ALA A 64 3.17 -6.06 4.54
CA ALA A 64 2.01 -6.46 3.73
C ALA A 64 2.38 -7.31 2.51
N CYS A 65 3.56 -7.09 1.89
CA CYS A 65 3.94 -7.85 0.69
C CYS A 65 4.33 -9.30 1.00
N HIS A 66 4.85 -9.56 2.20
CA HIS A 66 5.31 -10.90 2.58
C HIS A 66 4.15 -11.89 2.69
N HIS A 67 2.95 -11.44 3.10
CA HIS A 67 1.77 -12.30 3.18
C HIS A 67 1.34 -12.83 1.80
N ILE A 68 1.41 -12.01 0.76
CA ILE A 68 1.08 -12.44 -0.61
C ILE A 68 2.19 -13.33 -1.15
N ALA A 69 3.46 -12.97 -0.94
CA ALA A 69 4.60 -13.80 -1.35
C ALA A 69 4.58 -15.17 -0.67
N ASP A 70 4.22 -15.24 0.61
CA ASP A 70 4.06 -16.49 1.35
C ASP A 70 2.87 -17.32 0.87
N ALA A 71 1.73 -16.68 0.60
CA ALA A 71 0.57 -17.36 0.01
C ALA A 71 0.89 -17.91 -1.39
N PHE A 72 1.66 -17.17 -2.19
CA PHE A 72 2.09 -17.59 -3.53
C PHE A 72 3.05 -18.79 -3.46
N ARG A 73 3.97 -18.77 -2.50
CA ARG A 73 4.87 -19.90 -2.19
C ARG A 73 4.09 -21.15 -1.78
N GLU A 74 3.07 -20.98 -0.94
CA GLU A 74 2.20 -22.07 -0.49
C GLU A 74 1.38 -22.65 -1.65
N LEU A 75 0.82 -21.80 -2.50
CA LEU A 75 0.09 -22.21 -3.72
C LEU A 75 1.00 -22.95 -4.70
N SER A 76 2.22 -22.46 -4.93
CA SER A 76 3.20 -23.15 -5.78
C SER A 76 3.57 -24.53 -5.22
N SER A 77 3.63 -24.66 -3.89
CA SER A 77 3.89 -25.94 -3.21
C SER A 77 2.70 -26.91 -3.29
N LEU A 78 1.47 -26.42 -3.16
CA LEU A 78 0.26 -27.26 -3.14
C LEU A 78 -0.24 -27.59 -4.55
N PHE A 79 -0.07 -26.67 -5.50
CA PHE A 79 -0.59 -26.76 -6.86
C PHE A 79 0.46 -26.32 -7.89
N PRO A 80 1.46 -27.17 -8.21
CA PRO A 80 2.55 -26.82 -9.13
C PRO A 80 2.10 -26.47 -10.56
N ALA A 81 0.92 -26.93 -10.97
CA ALA A 81 0.34 -26.61 -12.27
C ALA A 81 -0.39 -25.26 -12.32
N ALA A 82 -0.68 -24.66 -11.17
CA ALA A 82 -1.37 -23.37 -11.07
C ALA A 82 -0.41 -22.18 -11.05
N VAL A 83 0.85 -22.40 -10.64
CA VAL A 83 1.88 -21.36 -10.57
C VAL A 83 3.12 -21.87 -11.32
N PRO A 84 3.44 -21.32 -12.51
CA PRO A 84 4.65 -21.67 -13.23
C PRO A 84 5.90 -21.42 -12.37
N HIS A 85 6.88 -22.33 -12.41
CA HIS A 85 8.05 -22.31 -11.53
C HIS A 85 8.97 -21.08 -11.69
N GLU A 86 8.81 -20.31 -12.76
CA GLU A 86 9.62 -19.14 -13.07
C GLU A 86 8.95 -17.82 -12.63
N VAL A 87 7.76 -17.90 -12.03
CA VAL A 87 6.94 -16.73 -11.70
C VAL A 87 6.96 -16.54 -10.19
N SER A 88 7.47 -15.40 -9.72
CA SER A 88 7.41 -14.98 -8.33
C SER A 88 6.27 -13.98 -8.11
N ALA A 89 5.74 -13.91 -6.89
CA ALA A 89 4.85 -12.83 -6.50
C ALA A 89 5.54 -11.46 -6.63
N ASP A 90 6.86 -11.40 -6.40
CA ASP A 90 7.65 -10.17 -6.50
C ASP A 90 7.65 -9.59 -7.93
N ASP A 91 7.39 -10.41 -8.96
CA ASP A 91 7.32 -9.97 -10.37
C ASP A 91 6.08 -9.11 -10.66
N PHE A 92 5.05 -9.15 -9.79
CA PHE A 92 3.76 -8.45 -9.99
C PHE A 92 3.45 -7.44 -8.87
N VAL A 93 4.11 -7.54 -7.72
CA VAL A 93 3.81 -6.76 -6.52
C VAL A 93 4.44 -5.35 -6.54
N GLU A 94 5.31 -5.04 -7.51
CA GLU A 94 5.83 -3.68 -7.70
C GLU A 94 4.73 -2.66 -8.06
N ALA A 95 3.56 -3.11 -8.53
CA ALA A 95 2.49 -2.24 -9.05
C ALA A 95 1.83 -1.34 -7.99
N ASP A 96 1.58 -1.82 -6.78
CA ASP A 96 0.83 -1.06 -5.75
C ASP A 96 1.73 -0.31 -4.76
N CYS A 97 3.03 -0.62 -4.72
CA CYS A 97 3.96 -0.01 -3.76
C CYS A 97 4.57 1.30 -4.26
N ASN A 98 4.45 1.61 -5.56
CA ASN A 98 5.03 2.79 -6.19
C ASN A 98 3.96 3.67 -6.86
N VAL A 99 2.80 3.81 -6.22
CA VAL A 99 1.80 4.82 -6.62
C VAL A 99 2.41 6.20 -6.42
N GLN A 100 3.00 6.74 -7.49
CA GLN A 100 3.47 8.11 -7.52
C GLN A 100 2.24 9.02 -7.59
N ALA A 101 1.89 9.65 -6.48
CA ALA A 101 0.99 10.80 -6.50
C ALA A 101 1.73 11.95 -7.19
N VAL A 102 1.55 12.09 -8.51
CA VAL A 102 2.34 13.01 -9.34
C VAL A 102 2.06 14.49 -9.02
N ALA A 103 0.91 14.81 -8.42
CA ALA A 103 0.60 16.11 -7.83
C ALA A 103 -0.66 16.02 -6.96
N SER A 104 -0.75 16.84 -5.91
CA SER A 104 -2.04 17.16 -5.29
C SER A 104 -2.76 18.18 -6.16
N LEU A 105 -3.62 17.70 -7.06
CA LEU A 105 -4.45 18.58 -7.87
C LEU A 105 -5.53 19.24 -7.00
N THR A 106 -5.77 20.53 -7.22
CA THR A 106 -6.92 21.21 -6.61
C THR A 106 -8.18 20.91 -7.41
N ASP A 107 -9.35 21.09 -6.81
CA ASP A 107 -10.64 20.89 -7.48
C ASP A 107 -10.74 21.71 -8.78
N GLU A 108 -10.12 22.91 -8.82
CA GLU A 108 -10.05 23.77 -10.00
C GLU A 108 -9.23 23.16 -11.15
N ASP A 109 -8.12 22.49 -10.85
CA ASP A 109 -7.27 21.83 -11.86
C ASP A 109 -8.02 20.64 -12.49
N ILE A 110 -8.80 19.92 -11.70
CA ILE A 110 -9.63 18.80 -12.15
C ILE A 110 -10.75 19.30 -13.08
N LEU A 111 -11.44 20.37 -12.68
CA LEU A 111 -12.52 20.96 -13.48
C LEU A 111 -12.00 21.51 -14.82
N ALA A 112 -10.83 22.14 -14.84
CA ALA A 112 -10.21 22.64 -16.06
C ALA A 112 -9.87 21.52 -17.05
N ALA A 113 -9.37 20.37 -16.56
CA ALA A 113 -9.06 19.21 -17.40
C ALA A 113 -10.31 18.59 -18.04
N VAL A 114 -11.41 18.51 -17.28
CA VAL A 114 -12.68 17.95 -17.77
C VAL A 114 -13.33 18.90 -18.80
N ALA A 115 -13.26 20.20 -18.58
CA ALA A 115 -13.83 21.20 -19.49
C ALA A 115 -13.06 21.31 -20.84
N GLY A 116 -11.81 20.86 -20.92
CA GLY A 116 -10.96 20.99 -22.11
C GLY A 116 -11.03 19.86 -23.14
N THR A 117 -11.87 18.84 -22.96
CA THR A 117 -11.93 17.63 -23.83
C THR A 117 -13.11 17.58 -24.78
N GLN A 118 -13.57 18.75 -25.27
CA GLN A 118 -14.48 18.82 -26.40
C GLN A 118 -13.89 19.74 -27.46
N ASP A 119 -12.97 19.23 -28.27
CA ASP A 119 -13.01 19.48 -29.72
C ASP A 119 -12.00 18.61 -30.49
N ALA A 120 -12.53 17.96 -31.52
CA ALA A 120 -11.88 17.37 -32.69
C ALA A 120 -10.93 16.17 -32.51
N GLN A 121 -11.44 14.96 -32.75
CA GLN A 121 -10.85 14.08 -33.76
C GLN A 121 -11.87 13.04 -34.27
N ALA A 122 -12.58 13.38 -35.34
CA ALA A 122 -13.10 12.39 -36.26
C ALA A 122 -11.95 12.05 -37.22
N ASP A 123 -11.32 10.89 -37.05
CA ASP A 123 -10.73 10.21 -38.20
C ASP A 123 -10.84 8.69 -38.01
N SER A 124 -11.32 8.06 -39.08
CA SER A 124 -11.60 6.65 -39.17
C SER A 124 -10.41 6.00 -39.85
N SER A 125 -9.72 5.08 -39.18
CA SER A 125 -8.89 4.10 -39.89
C SER A 125 -9.24 2.70 -39.44
N SER A 126 -9.78 1.94 -40.38
CA SER A 126 -9.94 0.50 -40.32
C SER A 126 -8.54 -0.13 -40.35
N GLY A 127 -8.02 -0.49 -39.19
CA GLY A 127 -6.83 -1.32 -39.03
C GLY A 127 -7.24 -2.78 -38.95
N ASP A 128 -6.96 -3.51 -40.02
CA ASP A 128 -7.01 -4.97 -40.10
C ASP A 128 -5.87 -5.51 -39.21
N GLU A 129 -6.21 -6.12 -38.06
CA GLU A 129 -5.24 -6.84 -37.25
C GLU A 129 -5.48 -8.34 -37.42
N ASP A 130 -4.63 -8.96 -38.25
CA ASP A 130 -4.41 -10.40 -38.31
C ASP A 130 -4.11 -10.90 -36.88
N ARG A 131 -5.12 -11.52 -36.27
CA ARG A 131 -5.03 -12.13 -34.94
C ARG A 131 -4.49 -13.55 -35.11
N PRO A 132 -3.29 -13.88 -34.61
CA PRO A 132 -2.91 -15.29 -34.52
C PRO A 132 -3.81 -15.96 -33.48
N ASP A 133 -4.49 -17.03 -33.90
CA ASP A 133 -5.22 -17.94 -33.02
C ASP A 133 -4.24 -18.59 -32.04
N GLU A 134 -4.00 -17.95 -30.91
CA GLU A 134 -3.48 -18.63 -29.73
C GLU A 134 -4.67 -19.24 -29.00
N GLU A 135 -4.88 -20.53 -29.29
CA GLU A 135 -5.79 -21.44 -28.60
C GLU A 135 -5.32 -21.58 -27.13
N ALA A 136 -5.55 -20.54 -26.33
CA ALA A 136 -5.43 -20.62 -24.88
C ALA A 136 -6.49 -21.62 -24.42
N ALA A 137 -6.06 -22.85 -24.19
CA ALA A 137 -6.87 -23.91 -23.63
C ALA A 137 -7.53 -23.40 -22.36
N THR A 138 -8.80 -22.97 -22.48
CA THR A 138 -9.65 -22.61 -21.35
C THR A 138 -9.96 -23.91 -20.63
N ARG A 139 -9.05 -24.32 -19.75
CA ARG A 139 -9.28 -25.44 -18.86
C ARG A 139 -10.52 -25.10 -18.06
N ALA A 140 -11.62 -25.79 -18.36
CA ALA A 140 -12.84 -25.67 -17.59
C ALA A 140 -12.53 -26.13 -16.17
N TYR A 141 -12.62 -25.22 -15.20
CA TYR A 141 -12.53 -25.55 -13.80
C TYR A 141 -13.80 -26.28 -13.38
N SER A 142 -13.64 -27.35 -12.61
CA SER A 142 -14.77 -28.03 -12.01
C SER A 142 -15.44 -27.15 -10.95
N ALA A 143 -16.75 -27.31 -10.76
CA ALA A 143 -17.48 -26.61 -9.70
C ALA A 143 -16.87 -26.85 -8.32
N THR A 144 -16.25 -28.02 -8.11
CA THR A 144 -15.52 -28.37 -6.89
C THR A 144 -14.22 -27.58 -6.71
N GLU A 145 -13.46 -27.33 -7.78
CA GLU A 145 -12.25 -26.49 -7.72
C GLU A 145 -12.60 -25.03 -7.42
N VAL A 146 -13.66 -24.51 -8.06
CA VAL A 146 -14.14 -23.14 -7.81
C VAL A 146 -14.65 -22.99 -6.37
N ALA A 147 -15.40 -23.97 -5.85
CA ALA A 147 -15.88 -23.94 -4.47
C ALA A 147 -14.74 -24.04 -3.45
N ALA A 148 -13.71 -24.85 -3.71
CA ALA A 148 -12.53 -24.96 -2.86
C ALA A 148 -11.73 -23.65 -2.82
N ALA A 149 -11.53 -23.01 -3.98
CA ALA A 149 -10.87 -21.71 -4.08
C ALA A 149 -11.65 -20.63 -3.32
N PHE A 150 -12.97 -20.59 -3.49
CA PHE A 150 -13.83 -19.65 -2.76
C PHE A 150 -13.76 -19.87 -1.24
N GLY A 151 -13.79 -21.12 -0.77
CA GLY A 151 -13.64 -21.44 0.65
C GLY A 151 -12.29 -20.98 1.23
N LEU A 152 -11.22 -21.05 0.46
CA LEU A 152 -9.90 -20.58 0.87
C LEU A 152 -9.87 -19.05 1.01
N ILE A 153 -10.44 -18.33 0.03
CA ILE A 153 -10.60 -16.87 0.08
C ILE A 153 -11.42 -16.46 1.29
N CYS A 154 -12.57 -17.09 1.53
CA CYS A 154 -13.42 -16.78 2.68
C CYS A 154 -12.71 -17.02 4.01
N ARG A 155 -11.88 -18.07 4.12
CA ARG A 155 -11.08 -18.33 5.32
C ARG A 155 -10.05 -17.22 5.55
N CYS A 156 -9.31 -16.85 4.51
CA CYS A 156 -8.35 -15.75 4.57
C CYS A 156 -9.01 -14.41 4.90
N CYS A 157 -10.21 -14.15 4.39
CA CYS A 157 -10.96 -12.94 4.69
C CYS A 157 -11.56 -12.94 6.11
N GLY A 158 -11.96 -14.12 6.63
CA GLY A 158 -12.45 -14.27 8.00
C GLY A 158 -11.37 -14.03 9.06
N ASP A 159 -10.12 -14.35 8.75
CA ASP A 159 -8.97 -14.09 9.63
C ASP A 159 -8.56 -12.60 9.65
N MET A 160 -9.20 -11.74 8.85
CA MET A 160 -8.99 -10.27 8.84
C MET A 160 -9.83 -9.52 9.89
N GLU A 161 -10.11 -10.11 11.05
CA GLU A 161 -10.71 -9.38 12.18
C GLU A 161 -9.77 -8.21 12.60
N GLY A 162 -10.17 -6.99 12.25
CA GLY A 162 -9.43 -5.76 12.59
C GLY A 162 -9.13 -4.80 11.43
N THR A 163 -9.49 -5.12 10.18
CA THR A 163 -9.21 -4.27 9.00
C THR A 163 -10.28 -3.20 8.69
N GLY A 164 -11.32 -3.07 9.52
CA GLY A 164 -12.31 -1.99 9.41
C GLY A 164 -13.45 -2.22 8.40
N LEU A 165 -13.57 -3.43 7.82
CA LEU A 165 -14.68 -3.79 6.92
C LEU A 165 -15.88 -4.46 7.63
N SER A 166 -15.83 -4.63 8.96
CA SER A 166 -16.86 -5.30 9.75
C SER A 166 -18.10 -4.42 10.07
N HIS A 167 -18.37 -3.37 9.30
CA HIS A 167 -19.50 -2.49 9.55
C HIS A 167 -20.33 -2.20 8.29
N LEU A 168 -20.90 -3.25 7.71
CA LEU A 168 -22.00 -3.15 6.75
C LEU A 168 -23.03 -4.25 7.06
N ASP A 169 -23.66 -4.17 8.23
CA ASP A 169 -24.96 -4.78 8.47
C ASP A 169 -25.76 -3.90 9.43
N SER A 170 -26.73 -3.18 8.86
CA SER A 170 -27.91 -2.62 9.52
C SER A 170 -29.05 -2.64 8.52
#